data_AF-A0A2E1UU47-F1
#
_entry.id   AF-A0A2E1UU47-F1
#
_cell.length_a   1.000
_cell.length_b   1.000
_cell.length_c   1.000
_cell.angle_alpha   90.00
_cell.angle_beta   90.00
_cell.angle_gamma   90.00
#
_symmetry.space_group_name_H-M   'P 1'
#
loop_
_entity.id
_entity.type
_entity.pdbx_description
1 polymer ?
#
loop_
_entity_poly.entity_id
_entity_poly.type
_entity_poly.pdbx_seq_one_letter_code
_entity_poly.pdbx_strand_id
1 'polypeptide(L)'
;MYELNVILGENEYPLKIQEKIVTEAQSFFAQMDSDMNKGWQMSKSWVDNPSQFQKCQIAADRLFTSIHLNKKETAIMMAAYIINQMPDVKIIDIDISGNMEETSFS
;
A
#
# COMPACT_ATOMS: atom_id res chain seq x y z
N MET A 1 -15.29 -10.08 -3.29
CA MET A 1 -14.05 -9.72 -4.00
C MET A 1 -13.84 -8.24 -3.77
N TYR A 2 -12.60 -7.80 -3.53
CA TYR A 2 -12.30 -6.38 -3.41
C TYR A 2 -11.89 -5.82 -4.77
N GLU A 3 -12.41 -4.65 -5.12
CA GLU A 3 -12.02 -3.87 -6.29
C GLU A 3 -11.39 -2.57 -5.80
N LEU A 4 -10.16 -2.33 -6.22
CA LEU A 4 -9.35 -1.19 -5.81
C LEU A 4 -8.81 -0.51 -7.06
N ASN A 5 -9.06 0.78 -7.22
CA ASN A 5 -8.48 1.56 -8.30
C ASN A 5 -7.23 2.27 -7.81
N VAL A 6 -6.09 2.06 -8.49
CA VAL A 6 -4.84 2.74 -8.16
C VAL A 6 -4.57 3.79 -9.22
N ILE A 7 -4.48 5.05 -8.81
CA ILE A 7 -4.16 6.18 -9.67
C ILE A 7 -2.67 6.48 -9.53
N LEU A 8 -1.97 6.51 -10.66
CA LEU A 8 -0.55 6.87 -10.77
C LEU A 8 -0.42 8.04 -11.77
N GLY A 9 -0.48 9.27 -11.26
CA GLY A 9 -0.57 10.47 -12.09
C GLY A 9 -1.87 10.50 -12.89
N GLU A 10 -1.79 10.43 -14.22
CA GLU A 10 -2.98 10.41 -15.10
C GLU A 10 -3.48 9.00 -15.43
N ASN A 11 -2.80 7.95 -14.95
CA ASN A 11 -3.10 6.57 -15.32
C ASN A 11 -3.83 5.84 -14.20
N GLU A 12 -4.85 5.06 -14.57
CA GLU A 12 -5.60 4.21 -13.65
C GLU A 12 -5.23 2.73 -13.81
N TYR A 13 -5.07 2.05 -12.68
CA TYR A 13 -4.70 0.64 -12.58
C TYR A 13 -5.71 -0.08 -11.68
N PRO A 14 -6.81 -0.60 -12.25
CA PRO A 14 -7.78 -1.37 -11.49
C PRO A 14 -7.18 -2.71 -11.07
N LEU A 15 -7.21 -2.98 -9.76
CA LEU A 15 -6.78 -4.23 -9.16
C LEU A 15 -7.99 -4.98 -8.60
N LYS A 16 -8.03 -6.29 -8.86
CA LYS A 16 -9.01 -7.21 -8.29
C LYS A 16 -8.34 -8.12 -7.30
N ILE A 17 -8.72 -8.01 -6.03
CA ILE A 17 -8.13 -8.76 -4.93
C ILE A 17 -9.15 -9.78 -4.42
N GLN A 18 -8.74 -11.04 -4.37
CA GLN A 18 -9.58 -12.09 -3.79
C GLN A 18 -9.64 -11.93 -2.28
N GLU A 19 -10.82 -12.01 -1.69
CA GLU A 19 -11.02 -11.86 -0.23
C GLU A 19 -10.13 -12.80 0.57
N LYS A 20 -9.93 -14.03 0.07
CA LYS A 20 -9.06 -15.03 0.69
C LYS A 20 -7.63 -14.53 0.92
N ILE A 21 -7.09 -13.69 0.04
CA ILE A 21 -5.73 -13.15 0.18
C ILE A 21 -5.66 -12.25 1.42
N VAL A 22 -6.67 -11.40 1.60
CA VAL A 22 -6.77 -10.52 2.77
C VAL A 22 -6.91 -11.35 4.05
N THR A 23 -7.74 -12.41 4.04
CA THR A 23 -7.95 -13.25 5.23
C THR A 23 -6.77 -14.19 5.56
N GLU A 24 -6.05 -14.68 4.55
CA GLU A 24 -4.97 -15.68 4.74
C GLU A 24 -3.60 -15.04 4.97
N ALA A 25 -3.35 -13.82 4.49
CA ALA A 25 -2.05 -13.16 4.57
C ALA A 25 -1.79 -12.41 5.90
N GLN A 26 -2.59 -12.65 6.94
CA GLN A 26 -2.50 -11.93 8.22
C GLN A 26 -1.11 -11.99 8.86
N SER A 27 -0.44 -13.14 8.81
CA SER A 27 0.92 -13.30 9.33
C SER A 27 1.94 -12.43 8.58
N PHE A 28 1.75 -12.27 7.25
CA PHE A 28 2.58 -11.39 6.44
C PHE A 28 2.33 -9.92 6.80
N PHE A 29 1.07 -9.53 6.99
CA PHE A 29 0.71 -8.16 7.40
C PHE A 29 1.30 -7.81 8.77
N ALA A 30 1.22 -8.73 9.74
CA ALA A 30 1.82 -8.55 11.06
C ALA A 30 3.35 -8.41 11.00
N GLN A 31 4.02 -9.17 10.14
CA GLN A 31 5.46 -9.03 9.91
C GLN A 31 5.78 -7.67 9.29
N MET A 32 4.99 -7.22 8.32
CA MET A 32 5.16 -5.92 7.67
C MET A 32 5.01 -4.76 8.66
N ASP A 33 4.01 -4.85 9.55
CA ASP A 33 3.81 -3.90 10.65
C ASP A 33 5.00 -3.89 11.61
N SER A 34 5.48 -5.07 12.01
CA SER A 34 6.63 -5.22 12.91
C SER A 34 7.90 -4.61 12.32
N ASP A 35 8.12 -4.76 11.02
CA ASP A 35 9.27 -4.17 10.34
C ASP A 35 9.15 -2.64 10.22
N MET A 36 7.96 -2.11 9.93
CA MET A 36 7.75 -0.66 9.89
C MET A 36 7.83 -0.01 11.28
N ASN A 37 7.45 -0.71 12.34
CA ASN A 37 7.55 -0.22 13.73
C ASN A 37 9.00 -0.01 14.19
N LYS A 38 10.00 -0.50 13.45
CA LYS A 38 11.44 -0.26 13.74
C LYS A 38 11.93 1.08 13.19
N GLY A 39 11.05 1.81 12.51
CA GLY A 39 11.32 3.06 11.83
C GLY A 39 11.41 2.88 10.32
N TRP A 40 11.03 3.92 9.60
CA TRP A 40 11.03 3.95 8.15
C TRP A 40 11.48 5.31 7.62
N GLN A 41 12.24 5.30 6.54
CA GLN A 41 12.56 6.53 5.82
C GLN A 41 11.39 6.87 4.89
N MET A 42 10.61 7.89 5.25
CA MET A 42 9.53 8.42 4.43
C MET A 42 10.04 9.66 3.70
N SER A 43 10.37 9.48 2.42
CA SER A 43 10.92 10.53 1.56
C SER A 43 12.19 11.17 2.15
N LYS A 44 12.10 12.38 2.73
CA LYS A 44 13.25 13.10 3.31
C LYS A 44 13.33 13.01 4.84
N SER A 45 12.33 12.40 5.47
CA SER A 45 12.23 12.29 6.94
C SER A 45 12.38 10.84 7.38
N TRP A 46 12.95 10.66 8.57
CA TRP A 46 12.93 9.38 9.27
C TRP A 46 11.80 9.40 10.29
N VAL A 47 10.98 8.35 10.29
CA VAL A 47 9.84 8.20 11.21
C VAL A 47 10.06 6.94 12.03
N ASP A 48 10.33 7.08 13.33
CA ASP A 48 10.70 5.96 14.21
C ASP A 48 9.58 4.93 14.41
N ASN A 49 8.32 5.36 14.39
CA ASN A 49 7.16 4.46 14.52
C ASN A 49 6.01 5.02 13.67
N PRO A 50 5.94 4.68 12.37
CA PRO A 50 4.91 5.19 11.47
C PRO A 50 3.50 4.85 11.97
N SER A 51 2.61 5.83 11.90
CA SER A 51 1.18 5.62 12.18
C SER A 51 0.55 4.63 11.20
N GLN A 52 -0.62 4.09 11.51
CA GLN A 52 -1.31 3.14 10.62
C GLN A 52 -1.53 3.71 9.21
N PHE A 53 -1.87 5.00 9.14
CA PHE A 53 -2.04 5.71 7.86
C PHE A 53 -0.71 5.80 7.08
N GLN A 54 0.39 6.17 7.75
CA GLN A 54 1.72 6.22 7.14
C GLN A 54 2.20 4.84 6.68
N LYS A 55 1.87 3.76 7.39
CA LYS A 55 2.17 2.40 6.94
C LYS A 55 1.44 2.05 5.64
N CYS A 56 0.20 2.51 5.48
CA CYS A 56 -0.52 2.38 4.22
C CYS A 56 0.14 3.20 3.10
N GLN A 57 0.67 4.39 3.40
CA GLN A 57 1.45 5.18 2.43
C GLN A 57 2.75 4.47 2.01
N ILE A 58 3.46 3.85 2.97
CA ILE A 58 4.65 3.02 2.69
C ILE A 58 4.28 1.81 1.81
N ALA A 59 3.15 1.15 2.11
CA ALA A 59 2.65 0.05 1.29
C ALA A 59 2.25 0.51 -0.12
N ALA A 60 1.68 1.71 -0.26
CA ALA A 60 1.32 2.30 -1.54
C ALA A 60 2.55 2.63 -2.39
N ASP A 61 3.62 3.16 -1.81
CA ASP A 61 4.89 3.36 -2.52
C ASP A 61 5.50 2.03 -3.04
N ARG A 62 5.47 0.98 -2.20
CA ARG A 62 5.88 -0.37 -2.62
C ARG A 62 4.96 -0.94 -3.70
N LEU A 63 3.67 -0.65 -3.65
CA LEU A 63 2.69 -1.01 -4.67
C LEU A 63 3.05 -0.34 -6.01
N PHE A 64 3.30 0.96 -6.01
CA PHE A 64 3.76 1.71 -7.18
C PHE A 64 5.03 1.10 -7.78
N THR A 65 6.06 0.88 -6.95
CA THR A 65 7.31 0.23 -7.38
C THR A 65 7.05 -1.15 -7.99
N SER A 66 6.15 -1.94 -7.39
CA SER A 66 5.82 -3.28 -7.88
C SER A 66 5.09 -3.25 -9.22
N ILE A 67 4.17 -2.29 -9.43
CA ILE A 67 3.51 -2.06 -10.72
C ILE A 67 4.56 -1.68 -11.77
N HIS A 68 5.43 -0.72 -11.47
CA HIS A 68 6.49 -0.27 -12.37
C HIS A 68 7.45 -1.41 -12.77
N LEU A 69 7.76 -2.31 -11.84
CA LEU A 69 8.60 -3.48 -12.07
C LEU A 69 7.84 -4.72 -12.60
N ASN A 70 6.55 -4.59 -12.94
CA ASN A 70 5.69 -5.70 -13.37
C ASN A 70 5.60 -6.89 -12.38
N LYS A 71 5.82 -6.65 -11.08
CA LYS A 71 5.70 -7.64 -9.99
C LYS A 71 4.27 -7.71 -9.48
N LYS A 72 3.39 -8.33 -10.27
CA LYS A 72 1.93 -8.39 -10.01
C LYS A 72 1.57 -8.98 -8.64
N GLU A 73 2.23 -10.06 -8.22
CA GLU A 73 1.94 -10.71 -6.93
C GLU A 73 2.27 -9.78 -5.76
N THR A 74 3.40 -9.07 -5.82
CA THR A 74 3.79 -8.08 -4.81
C THR A 74 2.81 -6.91 -4.79
N ALA A 75 2.38 -6.43 -5.96
CA ALA A 75 1.36 -5.39 -6.06
C ALA A 75 0.04 -5.83 -5.39
N ILE A 76 -0.46 -7.02 -5.72
CA ILE A 76 -1.67 -7.56 -5.08
C ILE A 76 -1.51 -7.68 -3.56
N MET A 77 -0.34 -8.09 -3.08
CA MET A 77 -0.08 -8.21 -1.64
C MET A 77 -0.08 -6.86 -0.91
N MET A 78 0.52 -5.81 -1.52
CA MET A 78 0.49 -4.46 -0.96
C MET A 78 -0.93 -3.88 -0.96
N ALA A 79 -1.68 -4.07 -2.05
CA ALA A 79 -3.09 -3.70 -2.11
C ALA A 79 -3.92 -4.42 -1.04
N ALA A 80 -3.69 -5.72 -0.86
CA ALA A 80 -4.37 -6.52 0.16
C ALA A 80 -4.04 -6.05 1.59
N TYR A 81 -2.79 -5.67 1.86
CA TYR A 81 -2.41 -5.07 3.14
C TYR A 81 -3.15 -3.76 3.38
N ILE A 82 -3.25 -2.87 2.38
CA ILE A 82 -3.96 -1.60 2.51
C ILE A 82 -5.45 -1.83 2.78
N ILE A 83 -6.09 -2.75 2.03
CA ILE A 83 -7.50 -3.13 2.26
C ILE A 83 -7.70 -3.73 3.66
N ASN A 84 -6.76 -4.53 4.15
CA ASN A 84 -6.85 -5.08 5.51
C ASN A 84 -6.93 -3.99 6.58
N GLN A 85 -6.19 -2.90 6.39
CA GLN A 85 -6.09 -1.80 7.35
C GLN A 85 -7.17 -0.73 7.13
N MET A 86 -7.62 -0.56 5.88
CA MET A 86 -8.66 0.39 5.48
C MET A 86 -9.67 -0.32 4.57
N PRO A 87 -10.62 -1.11 5.14
CA PRO A 87 -11.52 -1.96 4.34
C PRO A 87 -12.44 -1.21 3.38
N ASP A 88 -12.74 0.06 3.69
CA ASP A 88 -13.65 0.90 2.91
C ASP A 88 -12.96 1.62 1.74
N VAL A 89 -11.63 1.50 1.61
CA VAL A 89 -10.88 2.15 0.54
C VAL A 89 -11.21 1.54 -0.82
N LYS A 90 -11.45 2.42 -1.81
CA LYS A 90 -11.73 2.04 -3.19
C LYS A 90 -10.75 2.67 -4.16
N ILE A 91 -10.15 3.80 -3.80
CA ILE A 91 -9.20 4.54 -4.62
C ILE A 91 -7.94 4.80 -3.80
N ILE A 92 -6.79 4.53 -4.40
CA ILE A 92 -5.49 4.97 -3.90
C ILE A 92 -4.89 5.89 -4.95
N ASP A 93 -4.70 7.16 -4.60
CA ASP A 93 -4.01 8.12 -5.44
C ASP A 93 -2.57 8.27 -4.94
N ILE A 94 -1.63 7.66 -5.65
CA ILE A 94 -0.23 7.55 -5.23
C ILE A 94 0.56 8.71 -5.82
N ASP A 95 1.23 9.45 -4.94
CA ASP A 95 2.18 10.47 -5.39
C ASP A 95 3.42 9.83 -6.04
N ILE A 96 3.54 10.03 -7.35
CA ILE A 96 4.68 9.56 -8.15
C ILE A 96 5.90 10.48 -8.08
N SER A 97 5.79 11.64 -7.41
CA SER A 97 6.91 12.59 -7.23
C SER A 97 7.90 12.16 -6.15
N GLY A 98 7.55 11.12 -5.38
CA GLY A 98 8.38 10.56 -4.32
C GLY A 98 8.10 11.12 -2.93
N ASN A 99 7.01 11.87 -2.74
CA ASN A 99 6.51 12.24 -1.42
C ASN A 99 5.41 11.26 -0.98
N MET A 100 5.79 10.20 -0.26
CA MET A 100 4.84 9.19 0.21
C MET A 100 3.68 9.80 1.03
N GLU A 101 3.94 10.92 1.71
CA GLU A 101 2.98 11.60 2.57
C GLU A 101 1.82 12.25 1.79
N GLU A 102 1.99 12.51 0.49
CA GLU A 102 0.95 13.07 -0.39
C GLU A 102 0.05 11.98 -0.99
N THR A 103 0.35 10.70 -0.74
CA THR A 103 -0.53 9.60 -1.16
C THR A 103 -1.82 9.61 -0.36
N SER A 104 -2.96 9.54 -1.06
CA SER A 104 -4.30 9.63 -0.47
C SER A 104 -5.15 8.38 -0.73
N PHE A 105 -6.16 8.19 0.12
CA PHE A 105 -7.03 7.01 0.14
C PHE A 105 -8.49 7.46 0.22
N SER A 106 -9.35 6.99 -0.70
CA SER A 106 -10.77 7.37 -0.81
C SER A 106 -11.69 6.18 -1.04
#